data_AF-A0A3D4FKH5-F1
#
_entry.id   AF-A0A3D4FKH5-F1
#
_cell.length_a   1.000
_cell.length_b   1.000
_cell.length_c   1.000
_cell.angle_alpha   90.00
_cell.angle_beta   90.00
_cell.angle_gamma   90.00
#
_symmetry.space_group_name_H-M   'P 1'
#
loop_
_entity.id
_entity.type
_entity.pdbx_description
1 polymer ?
#
loop_
_entity_poly.entity_id
_entity_poly.type
_entity_poly.pdbx_seq_one_letter_code
_entity_poly.pdbx_strand_id
1 'polypeptide(L)'
;MGGEIFMRKDIIDILKLTRKLGYGCSIITNGQLLTQDIIYKIKDLKLTSVNVSVHSLNSDNYSFIYGNKNVLLDKVIENIKRMIDLNINVGIATTVTKYNLNELPQMLNYLKSLGVNQNNIAFNILFPCENYNDLIVTPEEFEKFIKLNPSILN
;
A
#
# COMPACT_ATOMS: atom_id res chain seq x y z
N MET A 1 6.54 11.15 -7.08
CA MET A 1 6.10 10.49 -8.32
C MET A 1 7.25 9.69 -8.90
N GLY A 2 6.97 8.52 -9.46
CA GLY A 2 7.95 7.56 -10.00
C GLY A 2 7.24 6.31 -10.52
N GLY A 3 7.98 5.26 -10.85
CA GLY A 3 7.44 3.91 -11.06
C GLY A 3 7.59 3.05 -9.80
N GLU A 4 7.75 1.74 -9.98
CA GLU A 4 8.09 0.85 -8.86
C GLU A 4 9.54 1.08 -8.40
N ILE A 5 9.71 1.43 -7.12
CA ILE A 5 11.00 1.87 -6.57
C ILE A 5 12.08 0.79 -6.65
N PHE A 6 11.71 -0.49 -6.51
CA PHE A 6 12.63 -1.62 -6.56
C PHE A 6 13.01 -2.08 -7.98
N MET A 7 12.44 -1.47 -9.03
CA MET A 7 12.95 -1.64 -10.40
C MET A 7 14.30 -0.95 -10.60
N ARG A 8 14.63 0.00 -9.73
CA ARG A 8 15.88 0.77 -9.78
C ARG A 8 17.01 0.01 -9.08
N LYS A 9 18.03 -0.41 -9.85
CA LYS A 9 19.11 -1.29 -9.38
C LYS A 9 19.94 -0.71 -8.22
N ASP A 10 20.11 0.62 -8.17
CA ASP A 10 20.88 1.34 -7.16
C ASP A 10 20.04 1.84 -5.97
N ILE A 11 18.76 1.43 -5.86
CA ILE A 11 17.85 2.01 -4.87
C ILE A 11 18.34 1.84 -3.42
N ILE A 12 18.89 0.67 -3.08
CA ILE A 12 19.37 0.42 -1.73
C ILE A 12 20.53 1.36 -1.38
N ASP A 13 21.41 1.66 -2.33
CA ASP A 13 22.56 2.53 -2.09
C ASP A 13 22.13 3.99 -1.96
N ILE A 14 21.11 4.42 -2.72
CA ILE A 14 20.47 5.72 -2.54
C ILE A 14 19.88 5.83 -1.13
N LEU A 15 19.10 4.84 -0.69
CA LEU A 15 18.49 4.86 0.66
C LEU A 15 19.56 4.87 1.76
N LYS A 16 20.65 4.08 1.61
CA LYS A 16 21.80 4.13 2.51
C LYS A 16 22.41 5.53 2.59
N LEU A 17 22.63 6.17 1.45
CA LEU A 17 23.19 7.52 1.41
C LEU A 17 22.26 8.53 2.08
N THR A 18 20.95 8.49 1.78
CA THR A 18 19.95 9.35 2.42
C THR A 18 19.98 9.24 3.93
N ARG A 19 20.04 8.01 4.47
CA ARG A 19 20.12 7.77 5.92
C ARG A 19 21.47 8.20 6.50
N LYS A 20 22.58 7.97 5.80
CA LYS A 20 23.92 8.43 6.21
C LYS A 20 23.99 9.95 6.35
N LEU A 21 23.26 10.67 5.50
CA LEU A 21 23.16 12.14 5.55
C LEU A 21 22.23 12.66 6.66
N GLY A 22 21.59 11.77 7.44
CA GLY A 22 20.74 12.13 8.58
C GLY A 22 19.28 12.43 8.22
N TYR A 23 18.86 12.25 6.97
CA TYR A 23 17.48 12.54 6.56
C TYR A 23 16.51 11.43 6.96
N GLY A 24 15.31 11.82 7.43
CA GLY A 24 14.14 10.95 7.45
C GLY A 24 13.84 10.45 6.02
N CYS A 25 13.48 9.17 5.89
CA CYS A 25 13.28 8.56 4.58
C CYS A 25 12.11 7.58 4.64
N SER A 26 11.12 7.81 3.79
CA SER A 26 10.00 6.90 3.59
C SER A 26 9.97 6.46 2.13
N ILE A 27 9.54 5.23 1.89
CA ILE A 27 9.38 4.69 0.55
C ILE A 27 7.93 4.27 0.30
N ILE A 28 7.56 4.24 -0.97
CA ILE A 28 6.28 3.72 -1.45
C ILE A 28 6.58 2.65 -2.50
N THR A 29 5.94 1.49 -2.41
CA THR A 29 6.15 0.34 -3.30
C THR A 29 4.85 -0.43 -3.52
N ASN A 30 4.71 -1.11 -4.65
CA ASN A 30 3.67 -2.12 -4.85
C ASN A 30 3.96 -3.44 -4.11
N GLY A 31 5.17 -3.60 -3.53
CA GLY A 31 5.57 -4.75 -2.72
C GLY A 31 5.89 -6.02 -3.50
N GLN A 32 5.65 -6.08 -4.81
CA GLN A 32 5.77 -7.32 -5.60
C GLN A 32 7.24 -7.72 -5.84
N LEU A 33 8.14 -6.75 -5.88
CA LEU A 33 9.59 -6.98 -6.07
C LEU A 33 10.36 -7.14 -4.76
N LEU A 34 9.69 -6.98 -3.61
CA LEU A 34 10.32 -7.24 -2.33
C LEU A 34 10.67 -8.73 -2.22
N THR A 35 11.94 -8.96 -1.92
CA THR A 35 12.48 -10.26 -1.53
C THR A 35 12.88 -10.20 -0.05
N GLN A 36 13.08 -11.36 0.55
CA GLN A 36 13.60 -11.47 1.92
C GLN A 36 14.88 -10.64 2.12
N ASP A 37 15.83 -10.71 1.17
CA ASP A 37 17.09 -9.95 1.24
C ASP A 37 16.87 -8.43 1.19
N ILE A 38 15.94 -7.98 0.35
CA ILE A 38 15.60 -6.55 0.27
C ILE A 38 14.96 -6.09 1.58
N ILE A 39 14.05 -6.89 2.14
CA ILE A 39 13.38 -6.57 3.41
C ILE A 39 14.39 -6.47 4.56
N TYR A 40 15.39 -7.36 4.63
CA TYR A 40 16.45 -7.24 5.63
C TYR A 40 17.30 -5.99 5.45
N LYS A 41 17.66 -5.65 4.20
CA LYS A 41 18.36 -4.39 3.91
C LYS A 41 17.52 -3.18 4.35
N ILE A 42 16.22 -3.18 4.09
CA ILE A 42 15.29 -2.12 4.53
C ILE A 42 15.25 -2.00 6.06
N LYS A 43 15.20 -3.12 6.78
CA LYS A 43 15.24 -3.15 8.24
C LYS A 43 16.45 -2.41 8.78
N ASP A 44 17.63 -2.70 8.25
CA ASP A 44 18.90 -2.12 8.72
C ASP A 44 19.00 -0.61 8.47
N LEU A 45 18.30 -0.11 7.46
CA LEU A 45 18.27 1.32 7.13
C LEU A 45 17.44 2.15 8.10
N LYS A 46 16.58 1.51 8.91
CA LYS A 46 15.67 2.16 9.85
C LYS A 46 14.93 3.32 9.19
N LEU A 47 14.28 3.03 8.06
CA LEU A 47 13.45 3.98 7.34
C LEU A 47 12.31 4.48 8.24
N THR A 48 11.84 5.69 7.99
CA THR A 48 10.71 6.30 8.70
C THR A 48 9.42 5.51 8.47
N SER A 49 9.17 5.09 7.23
CA SER A 49 8.08 4.16 6.91
C SER A 49 8.27 3.47 5.55
N VAL A 50 7.67 2.30 5.41
CA VAL A 50 7.52 1.58 4.13
C VAL A 50 6.04 1.49 3.82
N ASN A 51 5.58 2.22 2.81
CA ASN A 51 4.17 2.26 2.43
C ASN A 51 3.93 1.32 1.25
N VAL A 52 3.04 0.34 1.43
CA VAL A 52 2.73 -0.65 0.40
C VAL A 52 1.37 -0.33 -0.23
N SER A 53 1.33 -0.29 -1.57
CA SER A 53 0.09 -0.12 -2.30
C SER A 53 -0.70 -1.43 -2.37
N VAL A 54 -1.83 -1.49 -1.64
CA VAL A 54 -2.72 -2.65 -1.64
C VAL A 54 -4.12 -2.18 -1.96
N HIS A 55 -4.67 -2.61 -3.10
CA HIS A 55 -5.93 -2.06 -3.62
C HIS A 55 -7.15 -2.96 -3.42
N SER A 56 -6.95 -4.23 -3.08
CA SER A 56 -8.03 -5.20 -2.86
C SER A 56 -7.43 -6.44 -2.18
N LEU A 57 -8.26 -7.19 -1.45
CA LEU A 57 -7.92 -8.55 -0.98
C LEU A 57 -8.52 -9.64 -1.89
N ASN A 58 -9.36 -9.25 -2.85
CA ASN A 58 -9.85 -10.10 -3.90
C ASN A 58 -8.83 -10.10 -5.06
N SER A 59 -8.40 -11.28 -5.50
CA SER A 59 -7.38 -11.44 -6.55
C SER A 59 -7.79 -10.82 -7.88
N ASP A 60 -9.07 -10.88 -8.24
CA ASP A 60 -9.59 -10.41 -9.52
C ASP A 60 -9.64 -8.88 -9.54
N ASN A 61 -10.17 -8.28 -8.47
CA ASN A 61 -10.19 -6.82 -8.30
C ASN A 61 -8.76 -6.26 -8.18
N TYR A 62 -7.87 -6.95 -7.46
CA TYR A 62 -6.45 -6.57 -7.39
C TYR A 62 -5.80 -6.60 -8.78
N SER A 63 -5.99 -7.67 -9.55
CA SER A 63 -5.47 -7.80 -10.92
C SER A 63 -6.04 -6.76 -11.87
N PHE A 64 -7.34 -6.48 -11.77
CA PHE A 64 -8.02 -5.47 -12.58
C PHE A 64 -7.45 -4.08 -12.32
N ILE A 65 -7.32 -3.69 -11.04
CA ILE A 65 -6.81 -2.36 -10.66
C ILE A 65 -5.35 -2.18 -11.10
N TYR A 66 -4.53 -3.22 -11.02
CA TYR A 66 -3.15 -3.19 -11.49
C TYR A 66 -3.01 -3.34 -13.02
N GLY A 67 -4.09 -3.68 -13.73
CA GLY A 67 -4.09 -3.91 -15.18
C GLY A 67 -3.25 -5.12 -15.61
N ASN A 68 -3.01 -6.08 -14.71
CA ASN A 68 -2.14 -7.23 -14.96
C ASN A 68 -2.66 -8.47 -14.21
N LYS A 69 -2.78 -9.61 -14.91
CA LYS A 69 -3.24 -10.89 -14.33
C LYS A 69 -2.16 -11.62 -13.54
N ASN A 70 -0.89 -11.26 -13.69
CA ASN A 70 0.26 -11.91 -13.04
C ASN A 70 0.67 -11.22 -11.73
N VAL A 71 -0.24 -10.48 -11.11
CA VAL A 71 0.04 -9.77 -9.86
C VAL A 71 0.11 -10.74 -8.69
N LEU A 72 1.03 -10.47 -7.78
CA LEU A 72 1.38 -11.40 -6.70
C LEU A 72 0.79 -10.96 -5.36
N LEU A 73 -0.54 -10.92 -5.24
CA LEU A 73 -1.23 -10.48 -4.01
C LEU A 73 -0.74 -11.25 -2.78
N ASP A 74 -0.74 -12.57 -2.82
CA ASP A 74 -0.33 -13.41 -1.68
C ASP A 74 1.11 -13.12 -1.24
N LYS A 75 2.02 -12.91 -2.21
CA LYS A 75 3.41 -12.54 -1.95
C LYS A 75 3.50 -11.17 -1.29
N VAL A 76 2.71 -10.19 -1.75
CA VAL A 76 2.67 -8.84 -1.16
C VAL A 76 2.20 -8.92 0.29
N ILE A 77 1.16 -9.71 0.58
CA ILE A 77 0.67 -9.93 1.95
C ILE A 77 1.71 -10.64 2.82
N GLU A 78 2.41 -11.65 2.30
CA GLU A 78 3.52 -12.31 3.02
C GLU A 78 4.65 -11.33 3.33
N ASN A 79 5.02 -10.49 2.37
CA ASN A 79 6.04 -9.46 2.54
C ASN A 79 5.63 -8.43 3.60
N ILE A 80 4.35 -8.04 3.65
CA ILE A 80 3.81 -7.17 4.70
C ILE A 80 3.97 -7.84 6.07
N LYS A 81 3.52 -9.09 6.23
CA LYS A 81 3.67 -9.86 7.49
C LYS A 81 5.12 -9.90 7.95
N ARG A 82 6.04 -10.24 7.04
CA ARG A 82 7.47 -10.30 7.32
C ARG A 82 8.05 -8.96 7.77
N MET A 83 7.61 -7.86 7.16
CA MET A 83 8.04 -6.53 7.57
C MET A 83 7.53 -6.18 8.97
N ILE A 84 6.28 -6.53 9.28
CA ILE A 84 5.71 -6.36 10.64
C ILE A 84 6.50 -7.19 11.67
N ASP A 85 6.77 -8.47 11.39
CA ASP A 85 7.54 -9.35 12.28
C ASP A 85 8.96 -8.82 12.57
N LEU A 86 9.52 -8.06 11.63
CA LEU A 86 10.83 -7.42 11.76
C LEU A 86 10.77 -6.03 12.41
N ASN A 87 9.60 -5.61 12.90
CA ASN A 87 9.33 -4.30 13.50
C ASN A 87 9.60 -3.13 12.53
N ILE A 88 9.38 -3.32 11.22
CA ILE A 88 9.41 -2.23 10.24
C ILE A 88 8.08 -1.47 10.33
N ASN A 89 8.14 -0.13 10.32
CA ASN A 89 6.95 0.71 10.27
C ASN A 89 6.29 0.62 8.90
N VAL A 90 5.28 -0.25 8.77
CA VAL A 90 4.52 -0.45 7.53
C VAL A 90 3.31 0.47 7.50
N GLY A 91 3.11 1.13 6.35
CA GLY A 91 1.86 1.79 5.98
C GLY A 91 1.23 1.15 4.76
N ILE A 92 -0.06 1.38 4.57
CA ILE A 92 -0.83 0.88 3.43
C ILE A 92 -1.48 2.07 2.73
N ALA A 93 -1.36 2.10 1.41
CA ALA A 93 -2.02 3.08 0.57
C ALA A 93 -3.00 2.37 -0.37
N THR A 94 -4.28 2.70 -0.25
CA THR A 94 -5.35 2.13 -1.06
C THR A 94 -5.98 3.25 -1.88
N THR A 95 -5.84 3.21 -3.20
CA THR A 95 -6.66 4.04 -4.09
C THR A 95 -8.07 3.48 -4.13
N VAL A 96 -9.04 4.27 -3.71
CA VAL A 96 -10.46 3.90 -3.65
C VAL A 96 -11.10 4.06 -5.03
N THR A 97 -11.79 3.02 -5.45
CA THR A 97 -12.52 2.92 -6.72
C THR A 97 -13.87 2.27 -6.47
N LYS A 98 -14.80 2.34 -7.43
CA LYS A 98 -16.08 1.62 -7.34
C LYS A 98 -15.93 0.09 -7.16
N TYR A 99 -14.79 -0.49 -7.57
CA TYR A 99 -14.52 -1.93 -7.46
C TYR A 99 -14.15 -2.37 -6.05
N ASN A 100 -13.42 -1.53 -5.30
CA ASN A 100 -12.91 -1.90 -3.98
C ASN A 100 -13.59 -1.15 -2.81
N LEU A 101 -14.50 -0.22 -3.09
CA LEU A 101 -15.19 0.57 -2.06
C LEU A 101 -15.84 -0.32 -1.00
N ASN A 102 -16.57 -1.36 -1.43
CA ASN A 102 -17.24 -2.28 -0.52
C ASN A 102 -16.27 -3.22 0.21
N GLU A 103 -15.01 -3.30 -0.23
CA GLU A 103 -13.98 -4.11 0.42
C GLU A 103 -13.24 -3.37 1.55
N LEU A 104 -13.30 -2.04 1.59
CA LEU A 104 -12.51 -1.27 2.56
C LEU A 104 -12.68 -1.71 4.03
N PRO A 105 -13.89 -2.06 4.53
CA PRO A 105 -14.05 -2.47 5.93
C PRO A 105 -13.34 -3.80 6.22
N GLN A 106 -13.48 -4.78 5.32
CA GLN A 106 -12.80 -6.08 5.47
C GLN A 106 -11.29 -5.94 5.30
N MET A 107 -10.84 -5.08 4.37
CA MET A 107 -9.43 -4.79 4.16
C MET A 107 -8.81 -4.17 5.41
N LEU A 108 -9.47 -3.17 5.99
CA LEU A 108 -9.03 -2.52 7.22
C LEU A 108 -8.86 -3.53 8.36
N ASN A 109 -9.89 -4.37 8.60
CA ASN A 109 -9.86 -5.37 9.66
C ASN A 109 -8.75 -6.41 9.44
N TYR A 110 -8.57 -6.87 8.21
CA TYR A 110 -7.52 -7.82 7.88
C TYR A 110 -6.12 -7.22 8.06
N LEU A 111 -5.87 -6.02 7.55
CA LEU A 111 -4.56 -5.37 7.69
C LEU A 111 -4.23 -5.10 9.17
N LYS A 112 -5.22 -4.71 9.97
CA LYS A 112 -5.07 -4.59 11.43
C LYS A 112 -4.73 -5.92 12.09
N SER A 113 -5.35 -7.03 11.67
CA SER A 113 -5.03 -8.35 12.22
C SER A 113 -3.63 -8.84 11.85
N LEU A 114 -3.04 -8.30 10.77
CA LEU A 114 -1.62 -8.51 10.43
C LEU A 114 -0.66 -7.66 11.29
N GLY A 115 -1.15 -6.73 12.10
CA GLY A 115 -0.34 -5.82 12.92
C GLY A 115 -0.04 -4.48 12.26
N VAL A 116 -0.66 -4.14 11.13
CA VAL A 116 -0.57 -2.79 10.56
C VAL A 116 -1.29 -1.81 11.48
N ASN A 117 -0.61 -0.73 11.87
CA ASN A 117 -1.24 0.35 12.61
C ASN A 117 -2.31 1.02 11.74
N GLN A 118 -3.53 1.12 12.25
CA GLN A 118 -4.65 1.76 11.55
C GLN A 118 -4.33 3.18 11.08
N ASN A 119 -3.58 3.95 11.86
CA ASN A 119 -3.18 5.32 11.50
C ASN A 119 -2.23 5.38 10.30
N ASN A 120 -1.66 4.24 9.89
CA ASN A 120 -0.81 4.12 8.71
C ASN A 120 -1.56 3.57 7.49
N ILE A 121 -2.88 3.36 7.58
CA ILE A 121 -3.72 2.91 6.46
C ILE A 121 -4.43 4.13 5.87
N ALA A 122 -4.10 4.46 4.63
CA ALA A 122 -4.65 5.62 3.92
C ALA A 122 -5.55 5.17 2.75
N PHE A 123 -6.77 5.70 2.73
CA PHE A 123 -7.71 5.56 1.62
C PHE A 123 -7.67 6.82 0.75
N ASN A 124 -7.00 6.73 -0.39
CA ASN A 124 -6.80 7.83 -1.32
C ASN A 124 -7.95 7.86 -2.34
N ILE A 125 -8.54 9.03 -2.57
CA ILE A 125 -9.57 9.20 -3.60
C ILE A 125 -8.93 9.18 -4.99
N LEU A 126 -9.52 8.43 -5.92
CA LEU A 126 -9.12 8.45 -7.31
C LEU A 126 -9.52 9.79 -7.95
N PHE A 127 -8.54 10.51 -8.48
CA PHE A 127 -8.80 11.74 -9.22
C PHE A 127 -9.28 11.47 -10.66
N PRO A 128 -10.08 12.37 -11.25
CA PRO A 128 -10.51 12.25 -12.63
C PRO A 128 -9.36 12.09 -13.63
N CYS A 129 -9.54 11.20 -14.59
CA CYS A 129 -8.63 10.97 -15.70
C CYS A 129 -9.39 10.45 -16.92
N GLU A 130 -8.88 10.76 -18.12
CA GLU A 130 -9.62 10.61 -19.39
C GLU A 130 -10.26 9.22 -19.61
N ASN A 131 -9.59 8.15 -19.17
CA ASN A 131 -9.97 6.77 -19.50
C ASN A 131 -10.62 5.98 -18.35
N TYR A 132 -10.79 6.57 -17.16
CA TYR A 132 -11.23 5.81 -15.98
C TYR A 132 -12.28 6.54 -15.12
N ASN A 133 -13.04 7.43 -15.73
CA ASN A 133 -14.09 8.18 -15.02
C ASN A 133 -15.14 7.27 -14.36
N ASP A 134 -15.41 6.11 -14.96
CA ASP A 134 -16.36 5.13 -14.41
C ASP A 134 -15.89 4.50 -13.09
N LEU A 135 -14.58 4.55 -12.79
CA LEU A 135 -13.99 4.01 -11.56
C LEU A 135 -14.11 4.96 -10.37
N ILE A 136 -14.35 6.24 -10.62
CA ILE A 136 -14.34 7.31 -9.62
C ILE A 136 -15.52 7.12 -8.68
N VAL A 137 -15.24 7.05 -7.38
CA VAL A 137 -16.26 7.18 -6.34
C VAL A 137 -16.53 8.66 -6.13
N THR A 138 -17.76 9.09 -6.34
CA THR A 138 -18.15 10.50 -6.11
C THR A 138 -18.07 10.84 -4.62
N PRO A 139 -17.90 12.14 -4.27
CA PRO A 139 -17.92 12.56 -2.86
C PRO A 139 -19.19 12.11 -2.12
N GLU A 140 -20.36 12.16 -2.77
CA GLU A 140 -21.64 11.74 -2.19
C GLU A 140 -21.69 10.23 -1.92
N GLU A 141 -21.22 9.41 -2.87
CA GLU A 141 -21.11 7.96 -2.69
C GLU A 141 -20.16 7.62 -1.54
N PHE A 142 -19.00 8.29 -1.48
CA PHE A 142 -18.01 8.08 -0.42
C PHE A 142 -18.55 8.52 0.96
N GLU A 143 -19.22 9.68 1.04
CA GLU A 143 -19.83 10.16 2.28
C GLU A 143 -20.90 9.19 2.78
N LYS A 144 -21.79 8.72 1.89
CA LYS A 144 -22.80 7.70 2.22
C LYS A 144 -22.14 6.42 2.72
N PHE A 145 -21.08 5.98 2.06
CA PHE A 145 -20.33 4.80 2.44
C PHE A 145 -19.69 4.92 3.82
N ILE A 146 -19.07 6.06 4.14
CA ILE A 146 -18.50 6.34 5.47
C ILE A 146 -19.57 6.38 6.55
N LYS A 147 -20.74 6.99 6.30
CA LYS A 147 -21.87 7.01 7.26
C LYS A 147 -22.32 5.60 7.64
N LEU A 148 -22.26 4.65 6.70
CA LEU A 148 -22.58 3.25 6.94
C LEU A 148 -21.43 2.46 7.59
N ASN A 149 -20.19 2.95 7.47
CA ASN A 149 -18.97 2.27 7.92
C ASN A 149 -18.07 3.23 8.73
N PRO A 150 -18.52 3.74 9.89
CA PRO A 150 -17.81 4.79 10.64
C PRO A 150 -16.43 4.35 11.14
N SER A 151 -16.19 3.04 11.31
CA SER A 151 -14.91 2.48 11.74
C SER A 151 -13.75 2.76 10.78
N ILE A 152 -14.03 3.15 9.54
CA ILE A 152 -13.00 3.45 8.52
C ILE A 152 -12.23 4.74 8.84
N LEU A 153 -12.82 5.67 9.58
CA LEU A 153 -12.22 6.97 9.91
C LEU A 153 -11.82 7.12 11.39
N ASN A 154 -12.08 6.10 12.23
CA ASN A 154 -11.91 6.17 13.68
C ASN A 154 -10.59 5.59 14.17
#